data_AF-A0A6F8T6H3-F1
#
_entry.id   AF-A0A6F8T6H3-F1
#
_cell.length_a   1.000
_cell.length_b   1.000
_cell.length_c   1.000
_cell.angle_alpha   90.00
_cell.angle_beta   90.00
_cell.angle_gamma   90.00
#
_symmetry.space_group_name_H-M   'P 1'
#
loop_
_entity.id
_entity.type
_entity.pdbx_description
1 polymer ?
#
loop_
_entity_poly.entity_id
_entity_poly.type
_entity_poly.pdbx_seq_one_letter_code
_entity_poly.pdbx_strand_id
1 'polypeptide(L)'
;MQRFFVFFIVFFFQFNCYSYSEQLRKSIDSQVDEYIEKSWDTLTRNSKDLFLTNADEKLSEAQSIIYLPAHENLVAIRDKITKNWQTKTTNRVIFKYLPKDVSTIKQHGLLYLPYPYVVPGGRFNEMYGWDSYFIELGLLEHNRLKMARNMIDNLIYEINFYGTILNANRTYYLQRSHPPLLTEMILAYFNKSHDKHWLKSTVPAIQKLHKYWTTPPHLISKLGLSRYCAGGSGRPPEESSVYYANVLNFYKTHPIEDYDKSLFYNAKSNQLTSQFYVADRTVRESGFDITGKYGPFSAGIQDYAPVDLNVLLYQMEKDLHEIYMILGDNSRAAHWAKNANKRARLINQYLWSEETGYYFDYNFKTNQLRPYIYATTYYPLWAGIASNKQAQAVVSNLHDLLAKGGILTSCYKQGVQWDAPFGWAPLQYFAVRGLERYGYKKQALDIATRFIRTINKGYEETHTLFEKYDVRSMSPHTENKIQYSYKTNVVGFGWTNGVYLVFRTFINSSATRRSSSSA
;
A
#
# COMPACT_ATOMS: atom_id res chain seq x y z
N MET A 1 16.69 -61.54 -73.53
CA MET A 1 15.34 -60.94 -73.43
C MET A 1 15.07 -60.58 -71.98
N GLN A 2 14.87 -59.28 -71.75
CA GLN A 2 14.35 -58.56 -70.58
C GLN A 2 13.98 -59.36 -69.32
N ARG A 3 14.58 -58.98 -68.18
CA ARG A 3 13.83 -58.62 -66.95
C ARG A 3 14.59 -57.51 -66.21
N PHE A 4 14.11 -56.28 -66.39
CA PHE A 4 14.49 -55.13 -65.57
C PHE A 4 13.75 -55.23 -64.23
N PHE A 5 14.49 -55.16 -63.13
CA PHE A 5 13.93 -54.97 -61.79
C PHE A 5 13.66 -53.46 -61.59
N VAL A 6 12.38 -53.11 -61.42
CA VAL A 6 11.93 -51.77 -61.05
C VAL A 6 12.00 -51.65 -59.53
N PHE A 7 12.91 -50.81 -59.02
CA PHE A 7 12.92 -50.37 -57.63
C PHE A 7 11.94 -49.20 -57.46
N PHE A 8 10.89 -49.38 -56.66
CA PHE A 8 10.05 -48.29 -56.17
C PHE A 8 10.81 -47.54 -55.07
N ILE A 9 11.25 -46.32 -55.37
CA ILE A 9 11.75 -45.36 -54.38
C ILE A 9 10.53 -44.61 -53.84
N VAL A 10 10.16 -44.89 -52.59
CA VAL A 10 9.17 -44.11 -51.83
C VAL A 10 9.84 -42.83 -51.36
N PHE A 11 9.48 -41.69 -51.96
CA PHE A 11 9.81 -40.37 -51.43
C PHE A 11 8.94 -40.10 -50.19
N PHE A 12 9.51 -40.21 -49.00
CA PHE A 12 8.94 -39.60 -47.80
C PHE A 12 9.11 -38.09 -47.90
N PHE A 13 8.02 -37.37 -48.20
CA PHE A 13 7.90 -35.96 -47.87
C PHE A 13 7.85 -35.83 -46.34
N GLN A 14 9.00 -35.61 -45.71
CA GLN A 14 9.03 -35.03 -44.37
C GLN A 14 8.49 -33.60 -44.49
N PHE A 15 7.21 -33.43 -44.18
CA PHE A 15 6.67 -32.13 -43.83
C PHE A 15 7.48 -31.60 -42.64
N ASN A 16 8.22 -30.53 -42.91
CA ASN A 16 8.98 -29.77 -41.93
C ASN A 16 7.97 -29.01 -41.04
N CYS A 17 7.30 -29.72 -40.13
CA CYS A 17 6.41 -29.15 -39.11
C CYS A 17 7.17 -28.69 -37.86
N TYR A 18 8.49 -28.54 -37.94
CA TYR A 18 9.36 -28.15 -36.82
C TYR A 18 9.78 -26.67 -36.84
N SER A 19 9.20 -25.82 -37.70
CA SER A 19 9.63 -24.42 -37.84
C SER A 19 8.54 -23.36 -37.79
N TYR A 20 7.34 -23.66 -37.24
CA TYR A 20 6.28 -22.64 -37.10
C TYR A 20 5.58 -22.59 -35.74
N SER A 21 5.90 -23.47 -34.79
CA SER A 21 5.28 -23.48 -33.44
C SER A 21 6.18 -22.95 -32.31
N GLU A 22 7.45 -22.66 -32.60
CA GLU A 22 8.41 -22.06 -31.65
C GLU A 22 8.61 -20.55 -31.84
N GLN A 23 7.97 -19.93 -32.84
CA GLN A 23 7.91 -18.48 -32.95
C GLN A 23 6.93 -17.91 -31.91
N LEU A 24 7.51 -17.48 -30.78
CA LEU A 24 7.01 -16.58 -29.73
C LEU A 24 5.98 -17.12 -28.73
N ARG A 25 6.33 -18.13 -27.92
CA ARG A 25 5.85 -18.10 -26.52
C ARG A 25 6.63 -17.01 -25.78
N LYS A 26 6.03 -15.83 -25.60
CA LYS A 26 6.54 -14.82 -24.68
C LYS A 26 6.79 -15.48 -23.32
N SER A 27 7.94 -15.21 -22.69
CA SER A 27 8.18 -15.68 -21.32
C SER A 27 7.03 -15.23 -20.42
N ILE A 28 6.71 -16.02 -19.39
CA ILE A 28 5.65 -15.66 -18.43
C ILE A 28 5.84 -14.22 -17.91
N ASP A 29 7.09 -13.83 -17.69
CA ASP A 29 7.43 -12.50 -17.24
C ASP A 29 7.01 -11.40 -18.22
N SER A 30 7.17 -11.64 -19.53
CA SER A 30 6.78 -10.71 -20.58
C SER A 30 5.25 -10.65 -20.75
N GLN A 31 4.55 -11.76 -20.50
CA GLN A 31 3.09 -11.77 -20.52
C GLN A 31 2.51 -10.96 -19.35
N VAL A 32 3.10 -11.10 -18.15
CA VAL A 32 2.70 -10.32 -16.97
C VAL A 32 3.03 -8.84 -17.15
N ASP A 33 4.19 -8.50 -17.71
CA ASP A 33 4.55 -7.11 -18.02
C ASP A 33 3.55 -6.46 -18.99
N GLU A 34 3.18 -7.15 -20.07
CA GLU A 34 2.16 -6.67 -21.02
C GLU A 34 0.78 -6.53 -20.37
N TYR A 35 0.41 -7.45 -19.47
CA TYR A 35 -0.82 -7.33 -18.68
C TYR A 35 -0.80 -6.08 -17.81
N ILE A 36 0.32 -5.81 -17.12
CA ILE A 36 0.47 -4.64 -16.26
C ILE A 36 0.37 -3.35 -17.08
N GLU A 37 1.06 -3.27 -18.22
CA GLU A 37 1.03 -2.09 -19.09
C GLU A 37 -0.40 -1.74 -19.54
N LYS A 38 -1.20 -2.74 -19.91
CA LYS A 38 -2.63 -2.55 -20.26
C LYS A 38 -3.50 -2.23 -19.04
N SER A 39 -3.11 -2.72 -17.86
CA SER A 39 -3.86 -2.51 -16.62
C SER A 39 -3.80 -1.05 -16.17
N TRP A 40 -2.73 -0.30 -16.45
CA TRP A 40 -2.67 1.12 -16.08
C TRP A 40 -3.80 1.96 -16.66
N ASP A 41 -4.13 1.74 -17.94
CA ASP A 41 -5.23 2.44 -18.59
C ASP A 41 -6.59 1.98 -18.04
N THR A 42 -6.73 0.68 -17.74
CA THR A 42 -7.95 0.10 -17.14
C THR A 42 -8.20 0.58 -15.71
N LEU A 43 -7.14 0.79 -14.94
CA LEU A 43 -7.19 1.27 -13.54
C LEU A 43 -7.22 2.80 -13.45
N THR A 44 -7.02 3.51 -14.56
CA THR A 44 -7.10 4.97 -14.56
C THR A 44 -8.54 5.41 -14.37
N ARG A 45 -8.74 6.38 -13.50
CA ARG A 45 -9.96 7.16 -13.34
C ARG A 45 -9.68 8.60 -13.69
N ASN A 46 -10.64 9.25 -14.32
CA ASN A 46 -10.51 10.63 -14.74
C ASN A 46 -11.85 11.35 -14.65
N SER A 47 -11.80 12.68 -14.74
CA SER A 47 -12.97 13.53 -14.58
C SER A 47 -14.08 13.28 -15.59
N LYS A 48 -13.79 12.70 -16.76
CA LYS A 48 -14.78 12.39 -17.81
C LYS A 48 -15.56 11.12 -17.51
N ASP A 49 -14.97 10.21 -16.72
CA ASP A 49 -15.55 8.91 -16.37
C ASP A 49 -15.99 8.84 -14.91
N LEU A 50 -16.13 9.99 -14.24
CA LEU A 50 -16.51 10.10 -12.82
C LEU A 50 -17.83 9.39 -12.49
N PHE A 51 -18.74 9.24 -13.47
CA PHE A 51 -19.98 8.48 -13.28
C PHE A 51 -19.73 6.97 -13.09
N LEU A 52 -18.64 6.41 -13.66
CA LEU A 52 -18.22 5.02 -13.44
C LEU A 52 -17.55 4.86 -12.06
N THR A 53 -16.86 5.89 -11.57
CA THR A 53 -16.26 5.87 -10.22
C THR A 53 -17.24 6.11 -9.07
N ASN A 54 -18.39 6.74 -9.34
CA ASN A 54 -19.28 7.17 -8.26
C ASN A 54 -20.13 6.03 -7.70
N ALA A 55 -20.29 4.93 -8.43
CA ALA A 55 -20.88 3.71 -7.88
C ALA A 55 -20.01 3.21 -6.71
N ASP A 56 -20.56 3.28 -5.51
CA ASP A 56 -19.91 2.79 -4.29
C ASP A 56 -20.53 1.45 -3.92
N GLU A 57 -19.92 0.34 -4.31
CA GLU A 57 -20.42 -1.00 -3.96
C GLU A 57 -20.41 -1.24 -2.44
N LYS A 58 -19.72 -0.39 -1.66
CA LYS A 58 -19.64 -0.49 -0.19
C LYS A 58 -20.88 0.12 0.47
N LEU A 59 -21.63 0.97 -0.24
CA LEU A 59 -22.84 1.65 0.28
C LEU A 59 -24.04 1.44 -0.64
N SER A 60 -25.20 1.13 -0.08
CA SER A 60 -26.44 0.95 -0.86
C SER A 60 -27.14 2.27 -1.20
N GLU A 61 -26.40 3.34 -1.51
CA GLU A 61 -26.98 4.65 -1.79
C GLU A 61 -27.48 4.77 -3.25
N ALA A 62 -28.67 5.34 -3.43
CA ALA A 62 -29.31 5.50 -4.74
C ALA A 62 -28.81 6.70 -5.55
N GLN A 63 -28.11 7.66 -4.92
CA GLN A 63 -27.68 8.91 -5.54
C GLN A 63 -26.16 9.06 -5.54
N SER A 64 -25.63 9.45 -6.70
CA SER A 64 -24.21 9.68 -6.94
C SER A 64 -23.84 11.12 -6.55
N ILE A 65 -23.04 11.31 -5.49
CA ILE A 65 -22.67 12.65 -4.99
C ILE A 65 -21.17 12.90 -5.15
N ILE A 66 -20.80 14.07 -5.67
CA ILE A 66 -19.42 14.58 -5.70
C ILE A 66 -19.33 15.81 -4.80
N TYR A 67 -18.47 15.75 -3.79
CA TYR A 67 -18.20 16.82 -2.86
C TYR A 67 -16.96 17.63 -3.27
N LEU A 68 -17.08 18.95 -3.20
CA LEU A 68 -16.01 19.89 -3.49
C LEU A 68 -15.65 20.74 -2.27
N PRO A 69 -14.38 21.12 -2.09
CA PRO A 69 -13.99 22.12 -1.09
C PRO A 69 -14.74 23.44 -1.27
N ALA A 70 -15.00 24.16 -0.18
CA ALA A 70 -15.73 25.43 -0.21
C ALA A 70 -15.04 26.55 -1.02
N HIS A 71 -13.73 26.42 -1.26
CA HIS A 71 -12.93 27.40 -2.01
C HIS A 71 -12.94 27.15 -3.53
N GLU A 72 -13.49 26.03 -3.97
CA GLU A 72 -13.57 25.70 -5.39
C GLU A 72 -14.77 26.36 -6.08
N ASN A 73 -14.66 26.61 -7.37
CA ASN A 73 -15.80 27.06 -8.16
C ASN A 73 -16.62 25.84 -8.64
N LEU A 74 -17.67 25.50 -7.87
CA LEU A 74 -18.49 24.33 -8.14
C LEU A 74 -19.14 24.37 -9.53
N VAL A 75 -19.64 25.52 -9.97
CA VAL A 75 -20.29 25.65 -11.29
C VAL A 75 -19.27 25.40 -12.40
N ALA A 76 -18.11 26.06 -12.35
CA ALA A 76 -17.08 25.90 -13.37
C ALA A 76 -16.53 24.46 -13.42
N ILE A 77 -16.32 23.82 -12.27
CA ILE A 77 -15.83 22.44 -12.21
C ILE A 77 -16.89 21.46 -12.70
N ARG A 78 -18.15 21.62 -12.27
CA ARG A 78 -19.28 20.82 -12.76
C ARG A 78 -19.35 20.92 -14.27
N ASP A 79 -19.40 22.12 -14.82
CA ASP A 79 -19.56 22.34 -16.26
C ASP A 79 -18.36 21.78 -17.05
N LYS A 80 -17.14 21.87 -16.50
CA LYS A 80 -15.93 21.24 -17.07
C LYS A 80 -16.02 19.71 -17.08
N ILE A 81 -16.48 19.10 -15.98
CA ILE A 81 -16.62 17.65 -15.82
C ILE A 81 -17.71 17.11 -16.75
N THR A 82 -18.87 17.77 -16.76
CA THR A 82 -20.08 17.29 -17.45
C THR A 82 -20.14 17.70 -18.91
N LYS A 83 -19.14 18.45 -19.43
CA LYS A 83 -19.12 19.01 -20.80
C LYS A 83 -19.48 17.99 -21.89
N ASN A 84 -19.06 16.74 -21.72
CA ASN A 84 -19.25 15.66 -22.69
C ASN A 84 -20.21 14.56 -22.21
N TRP A 85 -20.93 14.79 -21.11
CA TRP A 85 -21.86 13.81 -20.57
C TRP A 85 -23.21 13.89 -21.27
N GLN A 86 -23.86 12.74 -21.45
CA GLN A 86 -25.27 12.72 -21.86
C GLN A 86 -26.12 13.34 -20.75
N THR A 87 -27.12 14.17 -21.10
CA THR A 87 -27.97 14.91 -20.16
C THR A 87 -28.60 14.02 -19.07
N LYS A 88 -28.97 12.78 -19.42
CA LYS A 88 -29.52 11.79 -18.47
C LYS A 88 -28.51 11.35 -17.40
N THR A 89 -27.23 11.30 -17.73
CA THR A 89 -26.14 10.99 -16.79
C THR A 89 -25.85 12.18 -15.90
N THR A 90 -25.84 13.39 -16.45
CA THR A 90 -25.64 14.64 -15.69
C THR A 90 -26.69 14.82 -14.60
N ASN A 91 -27.95 14.51 -14.87
CA ASN A 91 -29.04 14.63 -13.88
C ASN A 91 -28.99 13.60 -12.74
N ARG A 92 -28.12 12.57 -12.82
CA ARG A 92 -27.95 11.55 -11.77
C ARG A 92 -26.84 11.87 -10.78
N VAL A 93 -25.97 12.83 -11.09
CA VAL A 93 -24.82 13.20 -10.27
C VAL A 93 -25.05 14.55 -9.61
N ILE A 94 -24.99 14.57 -8.28
CA ILE A 94 -25.19 15.79 -7.50
C ILE A 94 -23.83 16.34 -7.09
N PHE A 95 -23.57 17.60 -7.40
CA PHE A 95 -22.39 18.32 -6.96
C PHE A 95 -22.74 19.14 -5.72
N LYS A 96 -21.99 18.97 -4.63
CA LYS A 96 -22.20 19.69 -3.36
C LYS A 96 -20.89 20.27 -2.85
N TYR A 97 -20.97 21.39 -2.14
CA TYR A 97 -19.87 21.80 -1.29
C TYR A 97 -19.78 20.89 -0.06
N LEU A 98 -18.56 20.64 0.39
CA LEU A 98 -18.30 19.96 1.64
C LEU A 98 -18.78 20.86 2.80
N PRO A 99 -19.56 20.32 3.77
CA PRO A 99 -19.94 21.09 4.94
C PRO A 99 -18.70 21.43 5.78
N LYS A 100 -18.76 22.55 6.51
CA LYS A 100 -17.67 22.95 7.43
C LYS A 100 -17.41 21.91 8.51
N ASP A 101 -18.48 21.31 9.04
CA ASP A 101 -18.41 20.18 9.96
C ASP A 101 -18.66 18.88 9.18
N VAL A 102 -17.60 18.10 8.98
CA VAL A 102 -17.67 16.83 8.24
C VAL A 102 -18.48 15.76 8.96
N SER A 103 -18.71 15.89 10.28
CA SER A 103 -19.51 14.94 11.06
C SER A 103 -21.02 15.04 10.75
N THR A 104 -21.47 16.13 10.12
CA THR A 104 -22.87 16.31 9.73
C THR A 104 -23.21 15.65 8.40
N ILE A 105 -22.25 15.05 7.70
CA ILE A 105 -22.47 14.36 6.43
C ILE A 105 -23.34 13.12 6.68
N LYS A 106 -24.53 13.09 6.06
CA LYS A 106 -25.47 11.95 6.13
C LYS A 106 -25.54 11.12 4.85
N GLN A 107 -25.24 11.75 3.70
CA GLN A 107 -25.18 11.11 2.40
C GLN A 107 -23.73 11.13 1.95
N HIS A 108 -23.14 9.96 1.82
CA HIS A 108 -21.73 9.86 1.50
C HIS A 108 -21.52 9.98 -0.02
N GLY A 109 -20.35 10.51 -0.38
CA GLY A 109 -19.99 10.71 -1.78
C GLY A 109 -18.49 10.73 -2.00
N LEU A 110 -18.13 10.80 -3.28
CA LEU A 110 -16.76 10.95 -3.75
C LEU A 110 -16.28 12.38 -3.50
N LEU A 111 -15.02 12.54 -3.12
CA LEU A 111 -14.34 13.82 -3.01
C LEU A 111 -13.67 14.14 -4.34
N TYR A 112 -13.86 15.37 -4.81
CA TYR A 112 -13.26 15.84 -6.05
C TYR A 112 -11.73 15.81 -5.99
N LEU A 113 -11.12 15.36 -7.07
CA LEU A 113 -9.69 15.47 -7.35
C LEU A 113 -9.49 16.08 -8.75
N PRO A 114 -8.54 17.02 -8.91
CA PRO A 114 -8.39 17.78 -10.16
C PRO A 114 -7.76 17.01 -11.33
N TYR A 115 -6.97 15.97 -11.05
CA TYR A 115 -6.23 15.23 -12.07
C TYR A 115 -6.66 13.76 -12.17
N PRO A 116 -6.44 13.09 -13.31
CA PRO A 116 -6.57 11.64 -13.41
C PRO A 116 -5.67 10.91 -12.41
N TYR A 117 -6.11 9.75 -11.93
CA TYR A 117 -5.35 8.92 -10.99
C TYR A 117 -5.60 7.44 -11.28
N VAL A 118 -4.69 6.59 -10.82
CA VAL A 118 -4.82 5.13 -10.91
C VAL A 118 -5.33 4.60 -9.56
N VAL A 119 -6.31 3.70 -9.60
CA VAL A 119 -6.89 3.06 -8.41
C VAL A 119 -6.22 1.71 -8.11
N PRO A 120 -6.35 1.17 -6.89
CA PRO A 120 -5.82 -0.16 -6.59
C PRO A 120 -6.43 -1.25 -7.48
N GLY A 121 -7.74 -1.31 -7.65
CA GLY A 121 -8.38 -2.31 -8.53
C GLY A 121 -9.67 -2.89 -7.98
N GLY A 122 -10.40 -3.61 -8.83
CA GLY A 122 -11.72 -4.19 -8.52
C GLY A 122 -12.70 -3.18 -7.92
N ARG A 123 -13.18 -3.46 -6.70
CA ARG A 123 -14.19 -2.62 -6.01
C ARG A 123 -13.66 -1.27 -5.51
N PHE A 124 -12.36 -1.05 -5.55
CA PHE A 124 -11.72 0.18 -5.09
C PHE A 124 -11.66 1.17 -6.25
N ASN A 125 -12.61 2.10 -6.29
CA ASN A 125 -12.74 3.11 -7.36
C ASN A 125 -12.20 4.49 -6.96
N GLU A 126 -11.61 4.58 -5.77
CA GLU A 126 -11.04 5.77 -5.18
C GLU A 126 -9.52 5.81 -5.32
N MET A 127 -8.93 7.00 -5.27
CA MET A 127 -7.50 7.15 -5.08
C MET A 127 -7.15 6.83 -3.63
N TYR A 128 -6.30 5.83 -3.40
CA TYR A 128 -5.86 5.42 -2.06
C TYR A 128 -4.48 5.99 -1.72
N GLY A 129 -4.28 6.35 -0.44
CA GLY A 129 -3.06 7.03 0.04
C GLY A 129 -1.76 6.29 -0.27
N TRP A 130 -1.44 5.24 0.49
CA TRP A 130 -0.15 4.54 0.35
C TRP A 130 -0.03 3.65 -0.90
N ASP A 131 -1.14 3.13 -1.46
CA ASP A 131 -1.16 2.32 -2.68
C ASP A 131 -0.58 3.12 -3.85
N SER A 132 -0.87 4.42 -3.87
CA SER A 132 -0.40 5.36 -4.87
C SER A 132 1.12 5.37 -5.00
N TYR A 133 1.88 5.17 -3.92
CA TYR A 133 3.34 5.07 -4.00
C TYR A 133 3.77 3.85 -4.81
N PHE A 134 3.24 2.67 -4.51
CA PHE A 134 3.60 1.45 -5.22
C PHE A 134 3.14 1.48 -6.68
N ILE A 135 1.96 2.04 -6.93
CA ILE A 135 1.47 2.28 -8.29
C ILE A 135 2.42 3.22 -9.04
N GLU A 136 2.85 4.32 -8.43
CA GLU A 136 3.77 5.27 -9.05
C GLU A 136 5.10 4.62 -9.42
N LEU A 137 5.67 3.76 -8.55
CA LEU A 137 6.87 3.00 -8.90
C LEU A 137 6.69 2.24 -10.23
N GLY A 138 5.55 1.58 -10.42
CA GLY A 138 5.22 0.90 -11.68
C GLY A 138 5.05 1.85 -12.86
N LEU A 139 4.35 2.97 -12.66
CA LEU A 139 4.20 4.00 -13.68
C LEU A 139 5.55 4.58 -14.13
N LEU A 140 6.51 4.73 -13.22
CA LEU A 140 7.85 5.22 -13.53
C LEU A 140 8.67 4.19 -14.31
N GLU A 141 8.57 2.89 -14.00
CA GLU A 141 9.21 1.82 -14.78
C GLU A 141 8.67 1.77 -16.23
N HIS A 142 7.37 2.05 -16.41
CA HIS A 142 6.72 2.14 -17.72
C HIS A 142 6.74 3.56 -18.33
N ASN A 143 7.55 4.49 -17.80
CA ASN A 143 7.72 5.88 -18.29
C ASN A 143 6.42 6.72 -18.39
N ARG A 144 5.40 6.40 -17.60
CA ARG A 144 4.12 7.13 -17.52
C ARG A 144 4.22 8.36 -16.61
N LEU A 145 5.23 9.21 -16.84
CA LEU A 145 5.60 10.34 -15.97
C LEU A 145 4.45 11.32 -15.72
N LYS A 146 3.61 11.60 -16.72
CA LYS A 146 2.46 12.50 -16.55
C LYS A 146 1.43 11.95 -15.55
N MET A 147 1.19 10.64 -15.56
CA MET A 147 0.26 10.02 -14.62
C MET A 147 0.85 10.02 -13.20
N ALA A 148 2.15 9.70 -13.06
CA ALA A 148 2.85 9.81 -11.78
C ALA A 148 2.72 11.22 -11.17
N ARG A 149 3.02 12.26 -11.96
CA ARG A 149 2.83 13.67 -11.58
C ARG A 149 1.41 13.98 -11.13
N ASN A 150 0.41 13.55 -11.90
CA ASN A 150 -1.00 13.79 -11.57
C ASN A 150 -1.40 13.19 -10.21
N MET A 151 -0.92 11.98 -9.91
CA MET A 151 -1.20 11.34 -8.61
C MET A 151 -0.56 12.12 -7.46
N ILE A 152 0.70 12.55 -7.59
CA ILE A 152 1.36 13.39 -6.58
C ILE A 152 0.59 14.71 -6.39
N ASP A 153 0.22 15.38 -7.48
CA ASP A 153 -0.49 16.65 -7.42
C ASP A 153 -1.91 16.49 -6.82
N ASN A 154 -2.56 15.34 -7.00
CA ASN A 154 -3.81 15.01 -6.30
C ASN A 154 -3.61 14.79 -4.79
N LEU A 155 -2.55 14.10 -4.34
CA LEU A 155 -2.27 13.95 -2.91
C LEU A 155 -1.95 15.32 -2.26
N ILE A 156 -1.24 16.19 -2.98
CA ILE A 156 -0.99 17.59 -2.57
C ILE A 156 -2.32 18.35 -2.48
N TYR A 157 -3.24 18.12 -3.42
CA TYR A 157 -4.58 18.69 -3.38
C TYR A 157 -5.34 18.24 -2.11
N GLU A 158 -5.32 16.95 -1.77
CA GLU A 158 -5.95 16.44 -0.55
C GLU A 158 -5.40 17.12 0.71
N ILE A 159 -4.08 17.25 0.83
CA ILE A 159 -3.47 17.94 1.97
C ILE A 159 -3.96 19.39 2.07
N ASN A 160 -4.06 20.09 0.93
CA ASN A 160 -4.41 21.49 0.90
C ASN A 160 -5.89 21.75 1.18
N PHE A 161 -6.78 20.87 0.75
CA PHE A 161 -8.22 21.10 0.78
C PHE A 161 -9.00 20.18 1.73
N TYR A 162 -8.45 19.02 2.07
CA TYR A 162 -9.02 18.04 3.01
C TYR A 162 -8.18 17.87 4.28
N GLY A 163 -6.99 18.48 4.35
CA GLY A 163 -6.20 18.64 5.56
C GLY A 163 -5.11 17.59 5.77
N THR A 164 -5.16 16.47 5.06
CA THR A 164 -4.14 15.42 5.04
C THR A 164 -4.29 14.56 3.77
N ILE A 165 -3.40 13.61 3.56
CA ILE A 165 -3.64 12.51 2.61
C ILE A 165 -4.71 11.61 3.21
N LEU A 166 -5.79 11.35 2.48
CA LEU A 166 -6.88 10.53 2.95
C LEU A 166 -6.56 9.05 2.76
N ASN A 167 -7.23 8.18 3.52
CA ASN A 167 -7.23 6.74 3.23
C ASN A 167 -7.65 6.50 1.78
N ALA A 168 -8.80 7.05 1.40
CA ALA A 168 -9.17 7.26 0.01
C ALA A 168 -10.09 8.49 -0.15
N ASN A 169 -10.30 8.99 -1.37
CA ASN A 169 -11.05 10.23 -1.62
C ASN A 169 -12.59 10.07 -1.54
N ARG A 170 -13.13 9.57 -0.42
CA ARG A 170 -14.58 9.60 -0.09
C ARG A 170 -14.83 10.32 1.23
N THR A 171 -16.02 10.86 1.38
CA THR A 171 -16.42 11.60 2.60
C THR A 171 -16.25 10.82 3.92
N TYR A 172 -16.47 9.51 3.95
CA TYR A 172 -16.28 8.69 5.16
C TYR A 172 -14.81 8.43 5.53
N TYR A 173 -13.87 8.88 4.69
CA TYR A 173 -12.43 8.86 4.94
C TYR A 173 -11.87 10.23 5.38
N LEU A 174 -12.67 11.32 5.41
CA LEU A 174 -12.18 12.68 5.73
C LEU A 174 -11.47 12.82 7.09
N GLN A 175 -11.66 11.88 8.00
CA GLN A 175 -11.05 11.86 9.33
C GLN A 175 -10.02 10.74 9.50
N ARG A 176 -9.59 10.11 8.40
CA ARG A 176 -8.70 8.96 8.41
C ARG A 176 -7.65 9.07 7.30
N SER A 177 -6.38 9.06 7.70
CA SER A 177 -5.25 9.10 6.77
C SER A 177 -4.80 7.69 6.34
N HIS A 178 -3.57 7.59 5.82
CA HIS A 178 -2.90 6.36 5.43
C HIS A 178 -1.36 6.51 5.58
N PRO A 179 -0.55 5.44 5.59
CA PRO A 179 0.90 5.52 5.74
C PRO A 179 1.56 6.54 4.79
N PRO A 180 2.34 7.52 5.31
CA PRO A 180 2.75 8.68 4.52
C PRO A 180 4.02 8.43 3.69
N LEU A 181 3.84 8.21 2.39
CA LEU A 181 4.93 7.97 1.41
C LEU A 181 5.10 9.08 0.37
N LEU A 182 4.42 10.23 0.53
CA LEU A 182 4.39 11.32 -0.45
C LEU A 182 5.78 11.87 -0.83
N THR A 183 6.73 11.95 0.10
CA THR A 183 8.05 12.51 -0.19
C THR A 183 8.90 11.59 -1.05
N GLU A 184 8.79 10.27 -0.85
CA GLU A 184 9.40 9.26 -1.72
C GLU A 184 8.84 9.36 -3.13
N MET A 185 7.52 9.55 -3.27
CA MET A 185 6.86 9.80 -4.56
C MET A 185 7.44 11.03 -5.26
N ILE A 186 7.50 12.16 -4.54
CA ILE A 186 8.02 13.44 -5.06
C ILE A 186 9.47 13.31 -5.54
N LEU A 187 10.34 12.67 -4.76
CA LEU A 187 11.75 12.50 -5.11
C LEU A 187 11.93 11.50 -6.26
N ALA A 188 11.16 10.40 -6.30
CA ALA A 188 11.20 9.45 -7.40
C ALA A 188 10.83 10.10 -8.75
N TYR A 189 9.77 10.91 -8.78
CA TYR A 189 9.40 11.69 -9.97
C TYR A 189 10.43 12.80 -10.28
N PHE A 190 10.94 13.51 -9.26
CA PHE A 190 11.94 14.57 -9.46
C PHE A 190 13.23 14.02 -10.08
N ASN A 191 13.66 12.81 -9.70
CA ASN A 191 14.82 12.14 -10.28
C ASN A 191 14.71 11.85 -11.79
N LYS A 192 13.48 11.88 -12.34
CA LYS A 192 13.23 11.74 -13.78
C LYS A 192 12.96 13.09 -14.47
N SER A 193 12.25 14.01 -13.81
CA SER A 193 11.79 15.27 -14.41
C SER A 193 12.77 16.44 -14.23
N HIS A 194 13.56 16.42 -13.16
CA HIS A 194 14.48 17.49 -12.74
C HIS A 194 13.83 18.88 -12.59
N ASP A 195 12.50 18.95 -12.46
CA ASP A 195 11.73 20.19 -12.33
C ASP A 195 11.84 20.77 -10.91
N LYS A 196 12.84 21.62 -10.70
CA LYS A 196 13.07 22.28 -9.39
C LYS A 196 11.95 23.25 -9.01
N HIS A 197 11.26 23.84 -9.98
CA HIS A 197 10.16 24.77 -9.70
C HIS A 197 8.97 24.04 -9.09
N TRP A 198 8.60 22.91 -9.68
CA TRP A 198 7.59 22.04 -9.09
C TRP A 198 8.05 21.43 -7.78
N LEU A 199 9.29 20.95 -7.67
CA LEU A 199 9.80 20.40 -6.41
C LEU A 199 9.61 21.41 -5.27
N LYS A 200 9.98 22.68 -5.51
CA LYS A 200 9.76 23.77 -4.56
C LYS A 200 8.28 23.98 -4.22
N SER A 201 7.37 23.84 -5.19
CA SER A 201 5.92 24.02 -4.95
C SER A 201 5.32 22.92 -4.06
N THR A 202 5.95 21.75 -3.96
CA THR A 202 5.45 20.64 -3.11
C THR A 202 5.72 20.85 -1.61
N VAL A 203 6.78 21.59 -1.26
CA VAL A 203 7.28 21.74 0.11
C VAL A 203 6.22 22.16 1.14
N PRO A 204 5.33 23.14 0.88
CA PRO A 204 4.30 23.52 1.85
C PRO A 204 3.35 22.37 2.20
N ALA A 205 3.01 21.51 1.24
CA ALA A 205 2.14 20.35 1.48
C ALA A 205 2.86 19.29 2.33
N ILE A 206 4.14 19.02 2.03
CA ILE A 206 4.95 18.08 2.84
C ILE A 206 5.01 18.56 4.30
N GLN A 207 5.22 19.86 4.55
CA GLN A 207 5.26 20.41 5.89
C GLN A 207 3.91 20.31 6.63
N LYS A 208 2.79 20.52 5.93
CA LYS A 208 1.45 20.29 6.49
C LYS A 208 1.24 18.83 6.87
N LEU A 209 1.63 17.89 5.99
CA LEU A 209 1.53 16.46 6.24
C LEU A 209 2.42 16.03 7.42
N HIS A 210 3.66 16.51 7.49
CA HIS A 210 4.54 16.24 8.63
C HIS A 210 3.91 16.74 9.94
N LYS A 211 3.35 17.97 9.93
CA LYS A 211 2.68 18.55 11.09
C LYS A 211 1.46 17.73 11.51
N TYR A 212 0.65 17.22 10.58
CA TYR A 212 -0.48 16.34 10.87
C TYR A 212 -0.04 15.16 11.75
N TRP A 213 1.01 14.43 11.34
CA TRP A 213 1.51 13.26 12.06
C TRP A 213 2.31 13.56 13.32
N THR A 214 2.84 14.78 13.46
CA THR A 214 3.68 15.20 14.60
C THR A 214 2.97 16.15 15.55
N THR A 215 1.65 16.21 15.48
CA THR A 215 0.78 16.93 16.45
C THR A 215 -0.12 15.92 17.18
N PRO A 216 -0.48 16.14 18.46
CA PRO A 216 -1.49 15.32 19.11
C PRO A 216 -2.83 15.33 18.34
N PRO A 217 -3.56 14.21 18.26
CA PRO A 217 -3.36 12.99 19.04
C PRO A 217 -2.38 11.96 18.44
N HIS A 218 -1.84 12.20 17.24
CA HIS A 218 -0.86 11.32 16.60
C HIS A 218 0.50 11.39 17.30
N LEU A 219 0.95 12.56 17.72
CA LEU A 219 2.18 12.69 18.52
C LEU A 219 1.99 12.09 19.93
N ILE A 220 2.82 11.12 20.30
CA ILE A 220 2.99 10.66 21.67
C ILE A 220 4.04 11.57 22.33
N SER A 221 3.60 12.68 22.92
CA SER A 221 4.49 13.74 23.43
C SER A 221 5.59 13.23 24.36
N LYS A 222 5.31 12.22 25.19
CA LYS A 222 6.29 11.65 26.13
C LYS A 222 7.41 10.83 25.47
N LEU A 223 7.18 10.31 24.26
CA LEU A 223 8.19 9.56 23.52
C LEU A 223 8.86 10.42 22.44
N GLY A 224 8.16 11.45 21.95
CA GLY A 224 8.58 12.18 20.73
C GLY A 224 8.43 11.35 19.45
N LEU A 225 7.72 10.23 19.52
CA LEU A 225 7.31 9.37 18.41
C LEU A 225 5.81 9.55 18.13
N SER A 226 5.36 9.07 16.98
CA SER A 226 3.96 9.16 16.56
C SER A 226 3.26 7.80 16.63
N ARG A 227 1.93 7.82 16.66
CA ARG A 227 1.02 6.68 16.54
C ARG A 227 -0.02 6.95 15.47
N TYR A 228 -0.63 5.89 14.95
CA TYR A 228 -1.91 6.00 14.29
C TYR A 228 -2.98 6.36 15.33
N CYS A 229 -3.87 7.27 14.99
CA CYS A 229 -4.98 7.68 15.84
C CYS A 229 -6.04 8.37 14.97
N ALA A 230 -6.81 7.57 14.25
CA ALA A 230 -7.83 8.08 13.35
C ALA A 230 -8.90 8.87 14.11
N GLY A 231 -9.46 9.88 13.45
CA GLY A 231 -10.61 10.63 13.95
C GLY A 231 -11.94 9.92 13.66
N GLY A 232 -13.02 10.64 13.95
CA GLY A 232 -14.40 10.17 13.74
C GLY A 232 -14.95 9.34 14.89
N SER A 233 -16.23 9.01 14.77
CA SER A 233 -16.97 8.27 15.81
C SER A 233 -17.96 7.29 15.19
N GLY A 234 -18.40 6.33 16.01
CA GLY A 234 -19.33 5.31 15.59
C GLY A 234 -18.79 4.40 14.50
N ARG A 235 -19.64 3.48 14.07
CA ARG A 235 -19.32 2.46 13.09
C ARG A 235 -18.90 3.05 11.73
N PRO A 236 -17.74 2.66 11.18
CA PRO A 236 -17.40 2.91 9.78
C PRO A 236 -18.53 2.52 8.80
N PRO A 237 -19.06 3.47 8.00
CA PRO A 237 -20.20 3.21 7.12
C PRO A 237 -19.87 2.23 5.99
N GLU A 238 -18.61 2.18 5.55
CA GLU A 238 -18.13 1.32 4.48
C GLU A 238 -17.96 -0.16 4.88
N GLU A 239 -18.10 -0.47 6.17
CA GLU A 239 -17.87 -1.81 6.70
C GLU A 239 -19.18 -2.58 6.92
N SER A 240 -19.14 -3.86 6.59
CA SER A 240 -20.27 -4.78 6.60
C SER A 240 -20.80 -5.06 8.02
N SER A 241 -22.12 -5.27 8.12
CA SER A 241 -22.74 -5.67 9.39
C SER A 241 -22.31 -7.06 9.81
N VAL A 242 -21.98 -7.92 8.85
CA VAL A 242 -21.45 -9.26 9.08
C VAL A 242 -20.11 -9.20 9.79
N TYR A 243 -19.23 -8.24 9.44
CA TYR A 243 -17.96 -8.05 10.12
C TYR A 243 -18.16 -7.78 11.61
N TYR A 244 -18.97 -6.78 11.98
CA TYR A 244 -19.21 -6.46 13.39
C TYR A 244 -19.97 -7.56 14.15
N ALA A 245 -20.82 -8.33 13.46
CA ALA A 245 -21.43 -9.52 14.06
C ALA A 245 -20.36 -10.57 14.43
N ASN A 246 -19.36 -10.79 13.56
CA ASN A 246 -18.24 -11.69 13.83
C ASN A 246 -17.35 -11.17 14.97
N VAL A 247 -17.08 -9.86 15.00
CA VAL A 247 -16.34 -9.21 16.10
C VAL A 247 -17.05 -9.42 17.44
N LEU A 248 -18.36 -9.13 17.50
CA LEU A 248 -19.17 -9.35 18.70
C LEU A 248 -19.17 -10.82 19.12
N ASN A 249 -19.30 -11.74 18.17
CA ASN A 249 -19.25 -13.18 18.46
C ASN A 249 -17.88 -13.60 19.02
N PHE A 250 -16.78 -13.07 18.47
CA PHE A 250 -15.44 -13.34 18.98
C PHE A 250 -15.30 -12.85 20.42
N TYR A 251 -15.69 -11.60 20.71
CA TYR A 251 -15.67 -11.10 22.08
C TYR A 251 -16.57 -11.88 23.03
N LYS A 252 -17.66 -12.49 22.58
CA LYS A 252 -18.46 -13.37 23.47
C LYS A 252 -17.75 -14.68 23.81
N THR A 253 -17.14 -15.29 22.80
CA THR A 253 -16.75 -16.69 22.84
C THR A 253 -15.27 -16.93 23.14
N HIS A 254 -14.44 -15.90 23.05
CA HIS A 254 -12.99 -16.01 23.25
C HIS A 254 -12.50 -15.18 24.45
N PRO A 255 -11.51 -15.71 25.21
CA PRO A 255 -10.76 -14.90 26.16
C PRO A 255 -9.91 -13.86 25.43
N ILE A 256 -9.65 -12.73 26.10
CA ILE A 256 -8.83 -11.63 25.57
C ILE A 256 -7.85 -11.23 26.67
N GLU A 257 -6.55 -11.37 26.40
CA GLU A 257 -5.48 -11.09 27.37
C GLU A 257 -4.62 -9.90 26.95
N ASP A 258 -4.65 -9.50 25.67
CA ASP A 258 -3.81 -8.43 25.13
C ASP A 258 -4.17 -7.02 25.64
N TYR A 259 -5.40 -6.84 26.13
CA TYR A 259 -5.92 -5.57 26.62
C TYR A 259 -7.17 -5.80 27.48
N ASP A 260 -7.58 -4.77 28.24
CA ASP A 260 -8.85 -4.79 28.97
C ASP A 260 -10.03 -4.82 27.98
N LYS A 261 -10.64 -6.00 27.87
CA LYS A 261 -11.80 -6.28 27.01
C LYS A 261 -12.98 -5.33 27.25
N SER A 262 -13.17 -4.85 28.49
CA SER A 262 -14.31 -3.99 28.85
C SER A 262 -14.26 -2.61 28.18
N LEU A 263 -13.07 -2.16 27.76
CA LEU A 263 -12.88 -0.93 27.00
C LEU A 263 -13.49 -1.00 25.60
N PHE A 264 -13.59 -2.20 25.02
CA PHE A 264 -13.94 -2.42 23.61
C PHE A 264 -15.27 -3.16 23.44
N TYR A 265 -15.70 -3.90 24.46
CA TYR A 265 -16.92 -4.70 24.45
C TYR A 265 -17.68 -4.60 25.78
N ASN A 266 -18.95 -4.18 25.70
CA ASN A 266 -19.86 -4.20 26.82
C ASN A 266 -20.63 -5.53 26.87
N ALA A 267 -20.28 -6.39 27.82
CA ALA A 267 -20.91 -7.70 27.98
C ALA A 267 -22.40 -7.63 28.39
N LYS A 268 -22.82 -6.58 29.11
CA LYS A 268 -24.22 -6.44 29.58
C LYS A 268 -25.17 -6.07 28.44
N SER A 269 -24.79 -5.07 27.63
CA SER A 269 -25.59 -4.65 26.47
C SER A 269 -25.29 -5.45 25.21
N ASN A 270 -24.24 -6.27 25.24
CA ASN A 270 -23.71 -6.99 24.09
C ASN A 270 -23.42 -6.07 22.89
N GLN A 271 -22.69 -4.99 23.14
CA GLN A 271 -22.36 -3.98 22.14
C GLN A 271 -20.87 -3.66 22.14
N LEU A 272 -20.35 -3.29 20.96
CA LEU A 272 -19.02 -2.71 20.82
C LEU A 272 -19.06 -1.26 21.32
N THR A 273 -18.01 -0.83 22.00
CA THR A 273 -17.95 0.52 22.57
C THR A 273 -17.56 1.55 21.50
N SER A 274 -17.69 2.84 21.83
CA SER A 274 -17.14 3.93 21.01
C SER A 274 -15.63 3.77 20.78
N GLN A 275 -14.90 3.30 21.80
CA GLN A 275 -13.45 3.10 21.73
C GLN A 275 -13.08 1.99 20.74
N PHE A 276 -13.87 0.91 20.63
CA PHE A 276 -13.66 -0.10 19.60
C PHE A 276 -13.75 0.51 18.19
N TYR A 277 -14.75 1.34 17.94
CA TYR A 277 -14.90 1.95 16.61
C TYR A 277 -13.77 2.93 16.27
N VAL A 278 -13.21 3.63 17.28
CA VAL A 278 -12.01 4.45 17.07
C VAL A 278 -10.79 3.57 16.76
N ALA A 279 -10.62 2.44 17.45
CA ALA A 279 -9.54 1.51 17.18
C ALA A 279 -9.66 0.86 15.79
N ASP A 280 -10.86 0.45 15.38
CA ASP A 280 -11.16 -0.06 14.03
C ASP A 280 -10.84 0.97 12.94
N ARG A 281 -11.19 2.25 13.16
CA ARG A 281 -10.76 3.34 12.25
C ARG A 281 -9.24 3.52 12.26
N THR A 282 -8.59 3.32 13.40
CA THR A 282 -7.16 3.51 13.57
C THR A 282 -6.34 2.40 12.88
N VAL A 283 -6.76 1.14 12.93
CA VAL A 283 -6.09 0.07 12.18
C VAL A 283 -6.24 0.26 10.66
N ARG A 284 -7.34 0.86 10.21
CA ARG A 284 -7.51 1.26 8.80
C ARG A 284 -6.61 2.44 8.41
N GLU A 285 -6.25 3.30 9.35
CA GLU A 285 -5.26 4.38 9.12
C GLU A 285 -3.85 3.82 8.94
N SER A 286 -3.56 2.65 9.54
CA SER A 286 -2.25 1.99 9.37
C SER A 286 -2.12 1.20 8.06
N GLY A 287 -3.22 0.99 7.33
CA GLY A 287 -3.26 0.12 6.15
C GLY A 287 -3.16 -1.37 6.44
N PHE A 288 -3.25 -1.78 7.72
CA PHE A 288 -3.18 -3.19 8.13
C PHE A 288 -4.52 -3.70 8.67
N ASP A 289 -5.64 -3.25 8.09
CA ASP A 289 -6.99 -3.65 8.47
C ASP A 289 -7.39 -5.02 7.87
N ILE A 290 -7.52 -6.10 8.64
CA ILE A 290 -7.10 -6.21 10.05
C ILE A 290 -5.95 -7.20 10.22
N THR A 291 -5.17 -6.94 11.27
CA THR A 291 -4.09 -7.77 11.81
C THR A 291 -4.37 -8.05 13.29
N GLY A 292 -3.78 -9.12 13.83
CA GLY A 292 -3.74 -9.41 15.27
C GLY A 292 -2.56 -8.78 16.02
N LYS A 293 -1.74 -7.96 15.35
CA LYS A 293 -0.51 -7.33 15.90
C LYS A 293 -0.75 -6.63 17.26
N TYR A 294 -1.88 -5.93 17.39
CA TYR A 294 -2.27 -5.20 18.61
C TYR A 294 -3.38 -5.91 19.40
N GLY A 295 -3.39 -7.24 19.35
CA GLY A 295 -4.44 -8.11 19.89
C GLY A 295 -5.59 -8.32 18.90
N PRO A 296 -6.64 -9.07 19.28
CA PRO A 296 -7.78 -9.35 18.41
C PRO A 296 -8.39 -8.06 17.85
N PHE A 297 -8.61 -8.04 16.53
CA PHE A 297 -9.09 -6.87 15.76
C PHE A 297 -8.24 -5.60 15.89
N SER A 298 -7.01 -5.73 16.39
CA SER A 298 -6.12 -4.60 16.69
C SER A 298 -6.75 -3.52 17.59
N ALA A 299 -7.67 -3.89 18.48
CA ALA A 299 -8.38 -2.92 19.31
C ALA A 299 -7.43 -2.09 20.21
N GLY A 300 -6.28 -2.65 20.60
CA GLY A 300 -5.26 -1.95 21.39
C GLY A 300 -4.38 -0.95 20.63
N ILE A 301 -4.53 -0.80 19.30
CA ILE A 301 -3.58 -0.07 18.42
C ILE A 301 -3.23 1.35 18.89
N GLN A 302 -4.18 2.05 19.51
CA GLN A 302 -3.98 3.44 19.92
C GLN A 302 -2.91 3.60 21.03
N ASP A 303 -2.56 2.53 21.73
CA ASP A 303 -1.57 2.56 22.81
C ASP A 303 -0.13 2.30 22.33
N TYR A 304 0.08 2.15 21.01
CA TYR A 304 1.36 1.78 20.45
C TYR A 304 1.99 2.92 19.64
N ALA A 305 3.31 3.09 19.80
CA ALA A 305 4.16 3.74 18.81
C ALA A 305 4.65 2.68 17.83
N PRO A 306 4.15 2.63 16.58
CA PRO A 306 4.45 1.54 15.69
C PRO A 306 5.69 1.84 14.84
N VAL A 307 6.47 0.80 14.53
CA VAL A 307 7.75 0.93 13.82
C VAL A 307 7.56 1.47 12.41
N ASP A 308 6.51 1.06 11.72
CA ASP A 308 6.19 1.48 10.36
C ASP A 308 6.03 3.01 10.27
N LEU A 309 5.07 3.60 10.98
CA LEU A 309 4.78 5.03 10.92
C LEU A 309 6.02 5.87 11.28
N ASN A 310 6.73 5.48 12.33
CA ASN A 310 7.89 6.26 12.78
C ASN A 310 9.05 6.18 11.80
N VAL A 311 9.24 5.05 11.12
CA VAL A 311 10.21 4.97 10.01
C VAL A 311 9.77 5.83 8.83
N LEU A 312 8.49 5.82 8.45
CA LEU A 312 7.98 6.64 7.35
C LEU A 312 8.12 8.14 7.64
N LEU A 313 7.90 8.57 8.89
CA LEU A 313 8.13 9.96 9.30
C LEU A 313 9.62 10.33 9.33
N TYR A 314 10.49 9.38 9.66
CA TYR A 314 11.94 9.59 9.53
C TYR A 314 12.32 9.78 8.07
N GLN A 315 11.77 8.96 7.16
CA GLN A 315 12.02 9.08 5.74
C GLN A 315 11.54 10.44 5.23
N MET A 316 10.34 10.88 5.61
CA MET A 316 9.85 12.22 5.28
C MET A 316 10.77 13.35 5.76
N GLU A 317 11.34 13.23 6.97
CA GLU A 317 12.31 14.19 7.51
C GLU A 317 13.65 14.15 6.75
N LYS A 318 14.11 12.97 6.32
CA LYS A 318 15.29 12.80 5.45
C LYS A 318 15.08 13.40 4.07
N ASP A 319 13.91 13.17 3.48
CA ASP A 319 13.57 13.65 2.15
C ASP A 319 13.43 15.17 2.15
N LEU A 320 12.84 15.77 3.19
CA LEU A 320 12.81 17.22 3.34
C LEU A 320 14.21 17.81 3.42
N HIS A 321 15.15 17.15 4.12
CA HIS A 321 16.54 17.55 4.10
C HIS A 321 17.11 17.53 2.67
N GLU A 322 16.93 16.45 1.92
CA GLU A 322 17.40 16.33 0.53
C GLU A 322 16.78 17.38 -0.39
N ILE A 323 15.47 17.58 -0.31
CA ILE A 323 14.73 18.59 -1.08
C ILE A 323 15.32 19.98 -0.83
N TYR A 324 15.57 20.35 0.42
CA TYR A 324 16.17 21.65 0.72
C TYR A 324 17.63 21.77 0.25
N MET A 325 18.41 20.69 0.27
CA MET A 325 19.74 20.67 -0.36
C MET A 325 19.65 20.92 -1.88
N ILE A 326 18.74 20.25 -2.58
CA ILE A 326 18.51 20.42 -4.03
C ILE A 326 18.10 21.86 -4.37
N LEU A 327 17.31 22.48 -3.49
CA LEU A 327 16.83 23.86 -3.60
C LEU A 327 17.84 24.92 -3.11
N GLY A 328 18.99 24.50 -2.56
CA GLY A 328 20.06 25.40 -2.09
C GLY A 328 19.81 26.05 -0.73
N ASP A 329 18.88 25.54 0.08
CA ASP A 329 18.58 26.06 1.41
C ASP A 329 19.22 25.20 2.52
N ASN A 330 20.51 25.44 2.75
CA ASN A 330 21.30 24.67 3.71
C ASN A 330 20.80 24.80 5.17
N SER A 331 20.18 25.93 5.52
CA SER A 331 19.67 26.16 6.88
C SER A 331 18.47 25.27 7.19
N ARG A 332 17.47 25.26 6.30
CA ARG A 332 16.32 24.36 6.45
C ARG A 332 16.72 22.91 6.26
N ALA A 333 17.66 22.61 5.37
CA ALA A 333 18.22 21.27 5.24
C ALA A 333 18.83 20.77 6.56
N ALA A 334 19.63 21.59 7.26
CA ALA A 334 20.22 21.24 8.54
C ALA A 334 19.17 21.02 9.65
N HIS A 335 18.09 21.82 9.66
CA HIS A 335 16.97 21.62 10.57
C HIS A 335 16.33 20.23 10.40
N TRP A 336 16.02 19.84 9.16
CA TRP A 336 15.39 18.55 8.88
C TRP A 336 16.33 17.36 9.13
N ALA A 337 17.63 17.50 8.86
CA ALA A 337 18.62 16.51 9.27
C ALA A 337 18.64 16.29 10.79
N LYS A 338 18.52 17.36 11.59
CA LYS A 338 18.44 17.25 13.05
C LYS A 338 17.18 16.51 13.50
N ASN A 339 16.03 16.76 12.86
CA ASN A 339 14.77 16.07 13.16
C ASN A 339 14.86 14.58 12.83
N ALA A 340 15.32 14.23 11.62
CA ALA A 340 15.52 12.85 11.19
C ALA A 340 16.47 12.11 12.15
N ASN A 341 17.63 12.70 12.47
CA ASN A 341 18.59 12.09 13.39
C ASN A 341 18.01 11.90 14.80
N LYS A 342 17.16 12.82 15.28
CA LYS A 342 16.45 12.65 16.55
C LYS A 342 15.49 11.47 16.48
N ARG A 343 14.67 11.36 15.43
CA ARG A 343 13.71 10.26 15.29
C ARG A 343 14.39 8.90 15.14
N ALA A 344 15.46 8.80 14.37
CA ALA A 344 16.24 7.56 14.24
C ALA A 344 16.76 7.06 15.60
N ARG A 345 17.27 7.97 16.47
CA ARG A 345 17.67 7.61 17.83
C ARG A 345 16.50 7.10 18.66
N LEU A 346 15.34 7.76 18.59
CA LEU A 346 14.15 7.34 19.33
C LEU A 346 13.61 5.98 18.83
N ILE A 347 13.65 5.72 17.52
CA ILE A 347 13.30 4.41 16.95
C ILE A 347 14.22 3.32 17.50
N ASN A 348 15.54 3.53 17.46
CA ASN A 348 16.50 2.56 18.00
C ASN A 348 16.43 2.43 19.53
N GLN A 349 15.95 3.45 20.25
CA GLN A 349 15.79 3.40 21.71
C GLN A 349 14.53 2.63 22.12
N TYR A 350 13.39 2.92 21.47
CA TYR A 350 12.09 2.44 21.93
C TYR A 350 11.57 1.22 21.16
N LEU A 351 12.02 1.01 19.93
CA LEU A 351 11.41 0.04 19.01
C LEU A 351 12.35 -1.12 18.66
N TRP A 352 13.62 -1.08 19.09
CA TRP A 352 14.59 -2.14 18.85
C TRP A 352 14.72 -3.05 20.07
N SER A 353 14.76 -4.37 19.83
CA SER A 353 15.06 -5.38 20.84
C SER A 353 16.43 -6.00 20.57
N GLU A 354 17.43 -5.67 21.39
CA GLU A 354 18.76 -6.32 21.33
C GLU A 354 18.67 -7.81 21.65
N GLU A 355 17.75 -8.22 22.53
CA GLU A 355 17.57 -9.61 22.97
C GLU A 355 17.10 -10.51 21.83
N THR A 356 16.10 -10.05 21.07
CA THR A 356 15.44 -10.87 20.04
C THR A 356 15.96 -10.58 18.63
N GLY A 357 16.65 -9.46 18.41
CA GLY A 357 17.14 -9.08 17.09
C GLY A 357 16.05 -8.60 16.12
N TYR A 358 14.96 -8.02 16.65
CA TYR A 358 13.86 -7.47 15.84
C TYR A 358 13.54 -6.03 16.23
N TYR A 359 12.90 -5.33 15.29
CA TYR A 359 12.14 -4.14 15.63
C TYR A 359 10.68 -4.50 15.92
N PHE A 360 10.15 -3.99 17.02
CA PHE A 360 8.77 -4.18 17.47
C PHE A 360 8.10 -2.83 17.72
N ASP A 361 6.77 -2.85 17.83
CA ASP A 361 6.03 -1.68 18.25
C ASP A 361 6.07 -1.54 19.78
N TYR A 362 5.99 -0.31 20.27
CA TYR A 362 6.13 -0.03 21.70
C TYR A 362 4.81 0.43 22.30
N ASN A 363 4.29 -0.33 23.27
CA ASN A 363 3.15 0.07 24.07
C ASN A 363 3.59 1.15 25.05
N PHE A 364 3.17 2.39 24.81
CA PHE A 364 3.59 3.48 25.68
C PHE A 364 2.78 3.52 26.98
N LYS A 365 1.66 2.81 27.12
CA LYS A 365 0.92 2.75 28.39
C LYS A 365 1.58 1.79 29.38
N THR A 366 2.01 0.62 28.91
CA THR A 366 2.67 -0.41 29.73
C THR A 366 4.20 -0.29 29.73
N ASN A 367 4.76 0.57 28.88
CA ASN A 367 6.20 0.76 28.66
C ASN A 367 6.91 -0.51 28.18
N GLN A 368 6.25 -1.31 27.34
CA GLN A 368 6.76 -2.60 26.86
C GLN A 368 6.76 -2.67 25.33
N LEU A 369 7.76 -3.35 24.78
CA LEU A 369 7.72 -3.81 23.39
C LEU A 369 6.64 -4.87 23.22
N ARG A 370 6.01 -4.90 22.04
CA ARG A 370 5.07 -5.95 21.63
C ARG A 370 5.84 -7.03 20.86
N PRO A 371 6.13 -8.21 21.46
CA PRO A 371 6.90 -9.27 20.80
C PRO A 371 6.06 -10.01 19.75
N TYR A 372 5.65 -9.29 18.70
CA TYR A 372 4.87 -9.79 17.58
C TYR A 372 5.72 -9.67 16.31
N ILE A 373 6.39 -10.76 15.94
CA ILE A 373 7.26 -10.81 14.76
C ILE A 373 6.45 -10.50 13.50
N TYR A 374 6.78 -9.37 12.88
CA TYR A 374 6.02 -8.76 11.78
C TYR A 374 6.98 -8.20 10.73
N ALA A 375 6.58 -8.24 9.45
CA ALA A 375 7.42 -7.81 8.33
C ALA A 375 7.86 -6.33 8.39
N THR A 376 7.21 -5.51 9.21
CA THR A 376 7.62 -4.12 9.45
C THR A 376 9.00 -4.02 10.12
N THR A 377 9.56 -5.11 10.65
CA THR A 377 10.95 -5.16 11.13
C THR A 377 11.98 -4.79 10.06
N TYR A 378 11.64 -4.90 8.77
CA TYR A 378 12.52 -4.50 7.68
C TYR A 378 12.45 -3.00 7.33
N TYR A 379 11.48 -2.25 7.86
CA TYR A 379 11.32 -0.84 7.55
C TYR A 379 12.55 -0.01 7.99
N PRO A 380 13.11 -0.19 9.21
CA PRO A 380 14.34 0.49 9.60
C PRO A 380 15.53 0.19 8.70
N LEU A 381 15.59 -0.99 8.08
CA LEU A 381 16.60 -1.32 7.07
C LEU A 381 16.32 -0.58 5.75
N TRP A 382 15.06 -0.49 5.32
CA TRP A 382 14.70 0.27 4.11
C TRP A 382 15.09 1.75 4.21
N ALA A 383 14.83 2.38 5.36
CA ALA A 383 15.15 3.78 5.59
C ALA A 383 16.62 4.04 5.99
N GLY A 384 17.42 3.00 6.26
CA GLY A 384 18.81 3.18 6.68
C GLY A 384 18.99 3.68 8.12
N ILE A 385 18.06 3.31 9.02
CA ILE A 385 18.10 3.69 10.45
C ILE A 385 18.94 2.70 11.27
N ALA A 386 18.91 1.42 10.90
CA ALA A 386 19.60 0.36 11.61
C ALA A 386 21.14 0.52 11.53
N SER A 387 21.85 0.13 12.58
CA SER A 387 23.28 -0.14 12.47
C SER A 387 23.54 -1.44 11.70
N ASN A 388 24.77 -1.66 11.22
CA ASN A 388 25.14 -2.92 10.57
C ASN A 388 24.91 -4.14 11.48
N LYS A 389 25.13 -4.00 12.80
CA LYS A 389 24.84 -5.06 13.79
C LYS A 389 23.34 -5.37 13.86
N GLN A 390 22.50 -4.34 13.94
CA GLN A 390 21.04 -4.50 13.97
C GLN A 390 20.53 -5.12 12.66
N ALA A 391 21.02 -4.67 11.51
CA ALA A 391 20.69 -5.23 10.22
C ALA A 391 21.09 -6.71 10.12
N GLN A 392 22.30 -7.07 10.58
CA GLN A 392 22.75 -8.45 10.66
C GLN A 392 21.84 -9.32 11.53
N ALA A 393 21.42 -8.83 12.70
CA ALA A 393 20.51 -9.56 13.57
C ALA A 393 19.14 -9.81 12.91
N VAL A 394 18.55 -8.79 12.27
CA VAL A 394 17.31 -8.96 11.50
C VAL A 394 17.47 -9.98 10.36
N VAL A 395 18.63 -9.98 9.68
CA VAL A 395 18.92 -10.93 8.59
C VAL A 395 19.10 -12.36 9.11
N SER A 396 19.75 -12.55 10.26
CA SER A 396 19.88 -13.87 10.89
C SER A 396 18.51 -14.48 11.21
N ASN A 397 17.53 -13.63 11.52
CA ASN A 397 16.15 -14.01 11.80
C ASN A 397 15.23 -14.03 10.56
N LEU A 398 15.78 -13.91 9.35
CA LEU A 398 14.98 -13.90 8.11
C LEU A 398 14.14 -15.19 7.95
N HIS A 399 14.64 -16.31 8.46
CA HIS A 399 14.01 -17.62 8.34
C HIS A 399 12.62 -17.70 9.00
N ASP A 400 12.31 -16.85 9.97
CA ASP A 400 11.01 -16.85 10.67
C ASP A 400 9.86 -16.34 9.79
N LEU A 401 10.16 -15.39 8.89
CA LEU A 401 9.18 -14.80 7.97
C LEU A 401 9.30 -15.36 6.54
N LEU A 402 10.47 -15.88 6.14
CA LEU A 402 10.69 -16.37 4.79
C LEU A 402 9.93 -17.67 4.49
N ALA A 403 9.03 -17.63 3.51
CA ALA A 403 8.27 -18.75 3.01
C ALA A 403 8.68 -19.13 1.57
N LYS A 404 8.00 -20.12 0.97
CA LYS A 404 8.28 -20.58 -0.41
C LYS A 404 8.04 -19.49 -1.46
N GLY A 405 7.11 -18.58 -1.18
CA GLY A 405 6.61 -17.56 -2.09
C GLY A 405 6.96 -16.12 -1.75
N GLY A 406 7.87 -15.87 -0.82
CA GLY A 406 8.22 -14.53 -0.34
C GLY A 406 8.21 -14.50 1.19
N ILE A 407 8.10 -13.32 1.80
CA ILE A 407 7.96 -13.21 3.25
C ILE A 407 6.50 -13.16 3.69
N LEU A 408 6.22 -13.77 4.83
CA LEU A 408 4.96 -13.67 5.55
C LEU A 408 4.78 -12.25 6.11
N THR A 409 3.53 -11.84 6.27
CA THR A 409 3.18 -10.59 6.96
C THR A 409 3.58 -10.63 8.44
N SER A 410 3.33 -11.78 9.09
CA SER A 410 3.73 -12.08 10.46
C SER A 410 3.98 -13.58 10.63
N CYS A 411 4.48 -14.00 11.78
CA CYS A 411 4.61 -15.43 12.12
C CYS A 411 3.30 -16.07 12.63
N TYR A 412 2.24 -15.30 12.85
CA TYR A 412 1.04 -15.73 13.56
C TYR A 412 -0.14 -15.96 12.61
N LYS A 413 -0.91 -17.02 12.84
CA LYS A 413 -2.11 -17.34 12.06
C LYS A 413 -3.37 -16.93 12.83
N GLN A 414 -3.85 -15.72 12.57
CA GLN A 414 -4.98 -15.13 13.29
C GLN A 414 -6.33 -15.23 12.54
N GLY A 415 -6.34 -15.80 11.33
CA GLY A 415 -7.55 -15.84 10.49
C GLY A 415 -7.94 -14.46 9.95
N VAL A 416 -6.99 -13.54 9.85
CA VAL A 416 -7.13 -12.19 9.28
C VAL A 416 -6.15 -12.00 8.12
N GLN A 417 -6.34 -10.97 7.30
CA GLN A 417 -5.59 -10.82 6.06
C GLN A 417 -4.15 -10.31 6.24
N TRP A 418 -3.89 -9.51 7.27
CA TRP A 418 -2.57 -8.93 7.55
C TRP A 418 -1.81 -9.75 8.59
N ASP A 419 -1.75 -11.07 8.37
CA ASP A 419 -1.05 -12.06 9.19
C ASP A 419 -0.71 -13.30 8.35
N ALA A 420 -0.01 -14.28 8.93
CA ALA A 420 0.24 -15.55 8.24
C ALA A 420 -1.08 -16.22 7.81
N PRO A 421 -1.13 -16.84 6.62
CA PRO A 421 -0.01 -17.19 5.74
C PRO A 421 0.24 -16.17 4.59
N PHE A 422 -0.33 -14.97 4.69
CA PHE A 422 -0.36 -14.05 3.56
C PHE A 422 0.91 -13.22 3.44
N GLY A 423 1.29 -12.93 2.19
CA GLY A 423 2.29 -11.94 1.83
C GLY A 423 1.69 -10.88 0.92
N TRP A 424 2.08 -9.63 1.17
CA TRP A 424 1.59 -8.46 0.46
C TRP A 424 2.75 -7.73 -0.22
N ALA A 425 2.52 -7.26 -1.44
CA ALA A 425 3.55 -6.64 -2.26
C ALA A 425 4.31 -5.49 -1.56
N PRO A 426 3.64 -4.56 -0.83
CA PRO A 426 4.33 -3.52 -0.05
C PRO A 426 5.37 -4.07 0.93
N LEU A 427 5.04 -5.12 1.68
CA LEU A 427 5.92 -5.69 2.70
C LEU A 427 7.12 -6.40 2.06
N GLN A 428 6.93 -7.03 0.90
CA GLN A 428 8.04 -7.58 0.12
C GLN A 428 8.98 -6.46 -0.31
N TYR A 429 8.43 -5.36 -0.84
CA TYR A 429 9.21 -4.21 -1.32
C TYR A 429 10.13 -3.66 -0.24
N PHE A 430 9.58 -3.35 0.95
CA PHE A 430 10.38 -2.82 2.06
C PHE A 430 11.46 -3.80 2.51
N ALA A 431 11.16 -5.10 2.56
CA ALA A 431 12.15 -6.12 2.90
C ALA A 431 13.29 -6.19 1.87
N VAL A 432 12.97 -6.28 0.57
CA VAL A 432 13.97 -6.39 -0.51
C VAL A 432 14.85 -5.14 -0.55
N ARG A 433 14.26 -3.95 -0.55
CA ARG A 433 15.02 -2.69 -0.62
C ARG A 433 15.82 -2.42 0.66
N GLY A 434 15.31 -2.82 1.82
CA GLY A 434 16.05 -2.73 3.08
C GLY A 434 17.25 -3.67 3.13
N LEU A 435 17.07 -4.93 2.74
CA LEU A 435 18.19 -5.88 2.66
C LEU A 435 19.24 -5.45 1.63
N GLU A 436 18.79 -4.95 0.46
CA GLU A 436 19.68 -4.41 -0.57
C GLU A 436 20.52 -3.25 -0.03
N ARG A 437 19.92 -2.28 0.67
CA ARG A 437 20.61 -1.11 1.23
C ARG A 437 21.78 -1.50 2.15
N TYR A 438 21.64 -2.59 2.91
CA TYR A 438 22.67 -3.08 3.84
C TYR A 438 23.61 -4.14 3.23
N GLY A 439 23.57 -4.34 1.91
CA GLY A 439 24.47 -5.27 1.21
C GLY A 439 24.06 -6.74 1.27
N TYR A 440 22.90 -7.07 1.85
CA TYR A 440 22.34 -8.44 1.89
C TYR A 440 21.63 -8.80 0.58
N LYS A 441 22.32 -8.56 -0.54
CA LYS A 441 21.77 -8.69 -1.90
C LYS A 441 21.30 -10.10 -2.22
N LYS A 442 21.96 -11.14 -1.68
CA LYS A 442 21.55 -12.54 -1.87
C LYS A 442 20.16 -12.80 -1.28
N GLN A 443 19.91 -12.33 -0.06
CA GLN A 443 18.64 -12.45 0.64
C GLN A 443 17.55 -11.63 -0.05
N ALA A 444 17.88 -10.39 -0.44
CA ALA A 444 16.98 -9.53 -1.20
C ALA A 444 16.54 -10.19 -2.52
N LEU A 445 17.47 -10.77 -3.28
CA LEU A 445 17.16 -11.50 -4.51
C LEU A 445 16.31 -12.74 -4.25
N ASP A 446 16.58 -13.51 -3.19
CA ASP A 446 15.79 -14.69 -2.86
C ASP A 446 14.31 -14.34 -2.59
N ILE A 447 14.06 -13.29 -1.79
CA ILE A 447 12.69 -12.81 -1.53
C ILE A 447 12.01 -12.34 -2.83
N ALA A 448 12.70 -11.49 -3.61
CA ALA A 448 12.16 -10.95 -4.86
C ALA A 448 11.81 -12.07 -5.85
N THR A 449 12.72 -13.02 -6.06
CA THR A 449 12.51 -14.16 -6.97
C THR A 449 11.37 -15.07 -6.51
N ARG A 450 11.25 -15.36 -5.22
CA ARG A 450 10.14 -16.17 -4.69
C ARG A 450 8.79 -15.50 -4.88
N PHE A 451 8.72 -14.18 -4.68
CA PHE A 451 7.49 -13.43 -4.83
C PHE A 451 7.08 -13.29 -6.29
N ILE A 452 8.01 -12.96 -7.20
CA ILE A 452 7.76 -12.97 -8.65
C ILE A 452 7.26 -14.34 -9.11
N ARG A 453 7.88 -15.44 -8.66
CA ARG A 453 7.44 -16.79 -8.98
C ARG A 453 6.02 -17.09 -8.48
N THR A 454 5.64 -16.54 -7.33
CA THR A 454 4.29 -16.69 -6.77
C THR A 454 3.26 -15.95 -7.60
N ILE A 455 3.57 -14.71 -8.00
CA ILE A 455 2.72 -13.91 -8.89
C ILE A 455 2.57 -14.59 -10.25
N ASN A 456 3.69 -15.02 -10.86
CA ASN A 456 3.69 -15.71 -12.16
C ASN A 456 2.83 -16.97 -12.14
N LYS A 457 2.99 -17.81 -11.11
CA LYS A 457 2.16 -19.01 -10.96
C LYS A 457 0.67 -18.67 -10.84
N GLY A 458 0.33 -17.63 -10.07
CA GLY A 458 -1.04 -17.14 -9.98
C GLY A 458 -1.57 -16.63 -11.33
N TYR A 459 -0.74 -15.93 -12.11
CA TYR A 459 -1.10 -15.44 -13.43
C TYR A 459 -1.25 -16.56 -14.46
N GLU A 460 -0.40 -17.59 -14.43
CA GLU A 460 -0.55 -18.78 -15.29
C GLU A 460 -1.89 -19.49 -15.07
N GLU A 461 -2.37 -19.50 -13.83
CA GLU A 461 -3.63 -20.12 -13.44
C GLU A 461 -4.86 -19.27 -13.79
N THR A 462 -4.76 -17.95 -13.66
CA THR A 462 -5.93 -17.05 -13.62
C THR A 462 -5.92 -15.93 -14.66
N HIS A 463 -4.78 -15.71 -15.32
CA HIS A 463 -4.52 -14.59 -16.24
C HIS A 463 -4.77 -13.21 -15.64
N THR A 464 -4.63 -13.08 -14.31
CA THR A 464 -4.79 -11.81 -13.58
C THR A 464 -3.84 -11.74 -12.38
N LEU A 465 -3.63 -10.53 -11.87
CA LEU A 465 -2.85 -10.27 -10.64
C LEU A 465 -3.78 -9.97 -9.48
N PHE A 466 -3.32 -10.18 -8.24
CA PHE A 466 -4.16 -10.08 -7.06
C PHE A 466 -3.59 -9.13 -6.00
N GLU A 467 -4.47 -8.68 -5.12
CA GLU A 467 -4.18 -7.86 -3.95
C GLU A 467 -3.14 -8.51 -3.01
N LYS A 468 -3.32 -9.81 -2.71
CA LYS A 468 -2.48 -10.56 -1.77
C LYS A 468 -2.32 -12.02 -2.21
N TYR A 469 -1.30 -12.70 -1.66
CA TYR A 469 -1.00 -14.10 -1.98
C TYR A 469 -0.75 -14.91 -0.71
N ASP A 470 -1.13 -16.19 -0.69
CA ASP A 470 -0.59 -17.13 0.29
C ASP A 470 0.84 -17.52 -0.14
N VAL A 471 1.82 -17.02 0.61
CA VAL A 471 3.25 -17.25 0.30
C VAL A 471 3.78 -18.58 0.81
N ARG A 472 3.01 -19.34 1.61
CA ARG A 472 3.37 -20.72 1.98
C ARG A 472 3.04 -21.69 0.85
N SER A 473 1.84 -21.55 0.27
CA SER A 473 1.37 -22.40 -0.84
C SER A 473 1.68 -21.83 -2.23
N MET A 474 2.18 -20.58 -2.31
CA MET A 474 2.36 -19.85 -3.56
C MET A 474 1.06 -19.82 -4.39
N SER A 475 0.01 -19.26 -3.82
CA SER A 475 -1.34 -19.31 -4.42
C SER A 475 -2.05 -17.96 -4.31
N PRO A 476 -2.81 -17.56 -5.35
CA PRO A 476 -3.71 -16.41 -5.28
C PRO A 476 -4.99 -16.70 -4.49
N HIS A 477 -5.31 -17.96 -4.19
CA HIS A 477 -6.53 -18.34 -3.47
C HIS A 477 -6.36 -18.16 -1.95
N THR A 478 -7.06 -17.17 -1.40
CA THR A 478 -6.92 -16.74 0.01
C THR A 478 -8.22 -16.83 0.80
N GLU A 479 -9.36 -16.98 0.13
CA GLU A 479 -10.72 -16.78 0.63
C GLU A 479 -11.04 -17.73 1.80
N ASN A 480 -10.60 -18.98 1.69
CA ASN A 480 -10.88 -20.05 2.67
C ASN A 480 -10.01 -19.96 3.94
N LYS A 481 -9.06 -19.01 3.98
CA LYS A 481 -8.11 -18.85 5.09
C LYS A 481 -8.39 -17.62 5.95
N ILE A 482 -9.34 -16.78 5.52
CA ILE A 482 -9.77 -15.57 6.22
C ILE A 482 -11.08 -15.87 6.96
N GLN A 483 -11.08 -15.64 8.27
CA GLN A 483 -12.20 -15.87 9.17
C GLN A 483 -12.91 -14.55 9.55
N TYR A 484 -12.15 -13.49 9.79
CA TYR A 484 -12.66 -12.30 10.47
C TYR A 484 -12.65 -11.00 9.65
N SER A 485 -12.30 -11.04 8.36
CA SER A 485 -12.40 -9.89 7.44
C SER A 485 -13.02 -10.31 6.11
N TYR A 486 -13.11 -9.40 5.12
CA TYR A 486 -13.67 -9.75 3.81
C TYR A 486 -12.89 -10.91 3.17
N LYS A 487 -13.56 -11.82 2.49
CA LYS A 487 -12.90 -13.04 1.99
C LYS A 487 -12.33 -12.87 0.59
N THR A 488 -12.91 -12.00 -0.21
CA THR A 488 -12.56 -11.83 -1.63
C THR A 488 -11.12 -11.33 -1.81
N ASN A 489 -10.36 -11.98 -2.69
CA ASN A 489 -9.09 -11.44 -3.18
C ASN A 489 -9.34 -10.57 -4.42
N VAL A 490 -8.92 -9.30 -4.37
CA VAL A 490 -9.25 -8.33 -5.44
C VAL A 490 -8.27 -8.47 -6.61
N VAL A 491 -8.80 -8.45 -7.83
CA VAL A 491 -8.05 -8.64 -9.09
C VAL A 491 -7.48 -7.32 -9.66
N GLY A 492 -6.42 -7.43 -10.46
CA GLY A 492 -5.77 -6.33 -11.17
C GLY A 492 -4.98 -5.35 -10.31
N PHE A 493 -4.48 -5.77 -9.16
CA PHE A 493 -4.15 -4.85 -8.07
C PHE A 493 -2.88 -3.99 -8.26
N GLY A 494 -3.02 -2.67 -8.13
CA GLY A 494 -2.03 -1.65 -8.50
C GLY A 494 -0.69 -1.73 -7.77
N TRP A 495 -0.65 -2.01 -6.46
CA TRP A 495 0.65 -2.21 -5.79
C TRP A 495 1.37 -3.47 -6.28
N THR A 496 0.63 -4.48 -6.76
CA THR A 496 1.22 -5.78 -7.10
C THR A 496 1.90 -5.62 -8.43
N ASN A 497 1.21 -4.93 -9.35
CA ASN A 497 1.74 -4.46 -10.61
C ASN A 497 3.03 -3.66 -10.41
N GLY A 498 3.01 -2.63 -9.56
CA GLY A 498 4.17 -1.77 -9.35
C GLY A 498 5.38 -2.49 -8.74
N VAL A 499 5.17 -3.26 -7.67
CA VAL A 499 6.24 -4.02 -7.02
C VAL A 499 6.79 -5.13 -7.93
N TYR A 500 5.93 -5.76 -8.74
CA TYR A 500 6.36 -6.75 -9.72
C TYR A 500 7.38 -6.15 -10.69
N LEU A 501 7.09 -4.98 -11.27
CA LEU A 501 8.00 -4.30 -12.20
C LEU A 501 9.34 -3.93 -11.52
N VAL A 502 9.29 -3.37 -10.31
CA VAL A 502 10.51 -3.05 -9.54
C VAL A 502 11.36 -4.30 -9.31
N PHE A 503 10.75 -5.42 -8.92
CA PHE A 503 11.47 -6.67 -8.67
C PHE A 503 12.03 -7.29 -9.95
N ARG A 504 11.31 -7.19 -11.06
CA ARG A 504 11.81 -7.60 -12.39
C ARG A 504 13.08 -6.84 -12.75
N THR A 505 13.07 -5.51 -12.63
CA THR A 505 14.25 -4.67 -12.88
C THR A 505 15.41 -5.01 -11.95
N PHE A 506 15.14 -5.23 -10.66
CA PHE A 506 16.15 -5.62 -9.66
C PHE A 506 16.80 -7.01 -9.96
N ILE A 507 15.99 -7.99 -10.34
CA ILE A 507 16.47 -9.34 -10.69
C ILE A 507 17.30 -9.30 -11.97
N ASN A 508 16.81 -8.64 -13.02
CA ASN A 508 17.48 -8.57 -14.33
C ASN A 508 18.84 -7.85 -14.23
N SER A 509 18.88 -6.70 -13.57
CA SER A 509 20.14 -5.95 -13.36
C SER A 509 21.20 -6.74 -12.57
N SER A 510 20.75 -7.69 -11.73
CA SER A 510 21.64 -8.57 -10.97
C SER A 510 22.16 -9.76 -11.79
N ALA A 511 21.40 -10.23 -12.78
CA ALA A 511 21.84 -11.27 -13.71
C ALA A 511 22.91 -10.75 -14.68
N THR A 512 22.71 -9.57 -15.27
CA THR A 512 23.64 -8.96 -16.23
C THR A 512 25.02 -8.68 -15.63
N ARG A 513 25.08 -8.27 -14.35
CA ARG A 513 26.36 -8.03 -13.64
C ARG A 513 27.14 -9.32 -13.37
N ARG A 514 26.47 -10.47 -13.23
CA ARG A 514 27.15 -11.76 -13.05
C ARG A 514 27.77 -12.24 -14.35
N SER A 515 27.08 -12.09 -15.48
CA SER A 515 27.61 -12.47 -16.80
C SER A 515 28.81 -11.63 -17.23
N SER A 516 28.88 -10.35 -16.82
CA SER A 516 30.03 -9.48 -17.11
C SER A 516 31.22 -9.66 -16.17
N SER A 517 31.05 -10.33 -15.03
CA SER A 517 32.14 -10.63 -14.08
C SER A 517 32.75 -12.03 -14.27
N SER A 518 32.12 -12.85 -15.12
CA SER A 518 32.55 -14.21 -15.47
C SER A 518 33.14 -14.33 -16.88
N ALA A 519 33.29 -13.19 -17.57
CA ALA A 519 34.01 -13.01 -18.82
C ALA A 519 35.20 -12.10 -18.54
#